data_AF-A0A9P5XR93-F1
#
_entry.id   AF-A0A9P5XR93-F1
#
_cell.length_a   1.000
_cell.length_b   1.000
_cell.length_c   1.000
_cell.angle_alpha   90.00
_cell.angle_beta   90.00
_cell.angle_gamma   90.00
#
_symmetry.space_group_name_H-M   'P 1'
#
loop_
_entity.id
_entity.type
_entity.pdbx_description
1 polymer ?
#
loop_
_entity_poly.entity_id
_entity_poly.type
_entity_poly.pdbx_seq_one_letter_code
_entity_poly.pdbx_strand_id
1 'polypeptide(L)'
;MLVKVSLLVALANTLVSVVSGSPVAETNAQRMARGLPPNPPSQFARGVSPVWAAKRTEPSTRPSTCYPGKIEVRYDFDGHVAGYVRNWENGGISGLNFSGDPLEVKVCKTRSYTDRYDIIATNAVFKPPYYVGAGSGTVAGILATGDRSSVGFSNTPQTPPNAPPTLVNGNYYESAIWSYNSSTKELSPQWINPDGSKPSTVIAYDIRANDLFFVGDISQWNVSGSFASAVHFYLA
;
A
#
# COMPACT_ATOMS: atom_id res chain seq x y z
N MET A 1 -72.88 -23.19 -38.17
CA MET A 1 -74.20 -22.69 -38.56
C MET A 1 -75.19 -23.08 -37.46
N LEU A 2 -75.89 -22.08 -36.88
CA LEU A 2 -77.05 -22.14 -35.96
C LEU A 2 -76.86 -22.90 -34.61
N VAL A 3 -76.75 -22.25 -33.44
CA VAL A 3 -77.68 -21.38 -32.68
C VAL A 3 -78.88 -22.15 -32.09
N LYS A 4 -79.00 -22.08 -30.75
CA LYS A 4 -80.20 -21.95 -29.87
C LYS A 4 -80.26 -23.03 -28.77
N VAL A 5 -80.73 -22.84 -27.53
CA VAL A 5 -81.28 -21.72 -26.72
C VAL A 5 -81.57 -22.32 -25.32
N SER A 6 -81.27 -21.59 -24.25
CA SER A 6 -81.97 -21.48 -22.93
C SER A 6 -82.24 -22.77 -22.09
N LEU A 7 -82.47 -22.80 -20.76
CA LEU A 7 -82.87 -21.84 -19.72
C LEU A 7 -82.78 -22.54 -18.32
N LEU A 8 -82.43 -21.80 -17.26
CA LEU A 8 -82.94 -21.88 -15.86
C LEU A 8 -82.86 -23.18 -15.02
N VAL A 9 -82.16 -23.16 -13.86
CA VAL A 9 -82.70 -23.05 -12.47
C VAL A 9 -81.58 -23.37 -11.45
N ALA A 10 -81.62 -22.63 -10.35
CA ALA A 10 -80.68 -22.51 -9.23
C ALA A 10 -80.38 -23.81 -8.45
N LEU A 11 -79.17 -23.88 -7.87
CA LEU A 11 -79.00 -24.38 -6.50
C LEU A 11 -77.79 -23.68 -5.84
N ALA A 12 -78.08 -22.98 -4.75
CA ALA A 12 -77.13 -22.28 -3.92
C ALA A 12 -76.19 -23.25 -3.20
N ASN A 13 -74.88 -23.06 -3.34
CA ASN A 13 -73.89 -23.60 -2.41
C ASN A 13 -73.10 -22.45 -1.81
N THR A 14 -73.38 -22.19 -0.55
CA THR A 14 -72.73 -21.21 0.32
C THR A 14 -71.26 -21.58 0.53
N LEU A 15 -70.37 -20.90 -0.18
CA LEU A 15 -68.93 -20.85 0.09
C LEU A 15 -68.68 -20.00 1.34
N VAL A 16 -68.49 -20.66 2.49
CA VAL A 16 -67.90 -20.01 3.68
C VAL A 16 -66.39 -20.03 3.50
N SER A 17 -65.85 -19.03 2.81
CA SER A 17 -64.41 -18.78 2.76
C SER A 17 -63.97 -18.19 4.10
N VAL A 18 -63.31 -18.99 4.93
CA VAL A 18 -62.64 -18.49 6.14
C VAL A 18 -61.42 -17.68 5.66
N VAL A 19 -61.56 -16.35 5.59
CA VAL A 19 -60.43 -15.46 5.31
C VAL A 19 -59.51 -15.50 6.53
N SER A 20 -58.48 -16.33 6.45
CA SER A 20 -57.38 -16.32 7.41
C SER A 20 -56.51 -15.09 7.12
N GLY A 21 -56.87 -13.96 7.69
CA GLY A 21 -56.01 -12.78 7.69
C GLY A 21 -54.79 -13.05 8.54
N SER A 22 -53.63 -13.25 7.90
CA SER A 22 -52.36 -13.24 8.64
C SER A 22 -52.19 -11.85 9.26
N PRO A 23 -51.84 -11.73 10.56
CA PRO A 23 -51.60 -10.43 11.17
C PRO A 23 -50.48 -9.74 10.37
N VAL A 24 -50.82 -8.63 9.73
CA VAL A 24 -49.84 -7.80 9.04
C VAL A 24 -48.83 -7.36 10.08
N ALA A 25 -47.56 -7.67 9.85
CA ALA A 25 -46.48 -7.26 10.74
C ALA A 25 -46.40 -5.72 10.72
N GLU A 26 -47.02 -5.09 11.72
CA GLU A 26 -47.03 -3.64 11.83
C GLU A 26 -45.71 -3.13 12.38
N THR A 27 -45.19 -2.09 11.72
CA THR A 27 -44.01 -1.37 12.18
C THR A 27 -44.35 -0.46 13.37
N ASN A 28 -43.36 -0.12 14.20
CA ASN A 28 -43.55 0.83 15.31
C ASN A 28 -44.07 2.20 14.85
N ALA A 29 -43.69 2.63 13.64
CA ALA A 29 -44.20 3.87 13.04
C ALA A 29 -45.72 3.81 12.79
N GLN A 30 -46.22 2.69 12.26
CA GLN A 30 -47.66 2.48 12.05
C GLN A 30 -48.44 2.40 13.37
N ARG A 31 -47.83 1.82 14.43
CA ARG A 31 -48.46 1.78 15.77
C ARG A 31 -48.57 3.18 16.38
N MET A 32 -47.51 3.97 16.29
CA MET A 32 -47.49 5.36 16.76
C MET A 32 -48.49 6.24 16.01
N ALA A 33 -48.62 6.07 14.68
CA ALA A 33 -49.59 6.81 13.88
C ALA A 33 -51.04 6.56 14.34
N ARG A 34 -51.31 5.44 15.02
CA ARG A 34 -52.62 5.11 15.60
C ARG A 34 -52.71 5.36 17.11
N GLY A 35 -51.73 6.06 17.70
CA GLY A 35 -51.70 6.33 19.14
C GLY A 35 -51.46 5.09 20.02
N LEU A 36 -51.03 3.97 19.43
CA LEU A 36 -50.67 2.77 20.18
C LEU A 36 -49.19 2.84 20.57
N PRO A 37 -48.81 2.31 21.75
CA PRO A 37 -47.41 2.23 22.15
C PRO A 37 -46.61 1.34 21.18
N PRO A 38 -45.29 1.57 21.00
CA PRO A 38 -44.45 0.75 20.13
C PRO A 38 -44.39 -0.72 20.59
N ASN A 39 -44.11 -1.63 19.65
CA ASN A 39 -43.87 -3.04 19.99
C ASN A 39 -42.58 -3.16 20.81
N PRO A 40 -42.57 -4.00 21.86
CA PRO A 40 -41.37 -4.29 22.61
C PRO A 40 -40.32 -4.94 21.70
N PRO A 41 -39.03 -4.64 21.87
CA PRO A 41 -37.96 -5.25 21.09
C PRO A 41 -37.95 -6.78 21.28
N SER A 42 -38.11 -7.52 20.18
CA SER A 42 -38.30 -8.98 20.20
C SER A 42 -37.02 -9.81 20.37
N GLN A 43 -35.87 -9.17 20.63
CA GLN A 43 -34.55 -9.82 20.72
C GLN A 43 -33.92 -9.78 22.12
N PHE A 44 -34.74 -9.85 23.18
CA PHE A 44 -34.25 -10.16 24.54
C PHE A 44 -34.73 -11.54 25.02
N ALA A 45 -34.94 -12.48 24.09
CA ALA A 45 -34.97 -13.88 24.47
C ALA A 45 -33.60 -14.24 25.08
N ARG A 46 -33.63 -14.75 26.31
CA ARG A 46 -32.47 -15.13 27.13
C ARG A 46 -31.64 -16.22 26.45
N GLY A 47 -30.83 -15.82 25.47
CA GLY A 47 -29.66 -16.53 25.01
C GLY A 47 -28.51 -15.56 25.25
N VAL A 48 -27.50 -16.03 25.99
CA VAL A 48 -26.23 -15.36 26.29
C VAL A 48 -25.93 -14.27 25.27
N SER A 49 -26.18 -13.01 25.62
CA SER A 49 -25.74 -11.92 24.77
C SER A 49 -24.22 -12.04 24.68
N PRO A 50 -23.61 -12.12 23.50
CA PRO A 50 -22.16 -12.15 23.41
C PRO A 50 -21.66 -10.72 23.62
N VAL A 51 -21.89 -10.17 24.81
CA VAL A 51 -21.17 -8.98 25.30
C VAL A 51 -19.69 -9.32 25.49
N TRP A 52 -19.36 -10.63 25.59
CA TRP A 52 -18.01 -11.17 25.46
C TRP A 52 -17.44 -11.10 24.03
N ALA A 53 -18.26 -10.80 23.01
CA ALA A 53 -17.83 -10.61 21.63
C ALA A 53 -18.01 -9.16 21.15
N ALA A 54 -18.12 -8.19 22.06
CA ALA A 54 -17.67 -6.85 21.71
C ALA A 54 -16.17 -6.97 21.42
N LYS A 55 -15.83 -7.06 20.13
CA LYS A 55 -14.46 -7.17 19.62
C LYS A 55 -13.70 -5.96 20.17
N ARG A 56 -13.06 -6.11 21.33
CA ARG A 56 -12.18 -5.08 21.88
C ARG A 56 -11.10 -4.87 20.84
N THR A 57 -11.12 -3.73 20.18
CA THR A 57 -9.94 -3.18 19.55
C THR A 57 -9.01 -2.83 20.71
N GLU A 58 -8.22 -3.80 21.17
CA GLU A 58 -7.08 -3.51 22.02
C GLU A 58 -6.14 -2.64 21.18
N PRO A 59 -5.85 -1.39 21.58
CA PRO A 59 -4.78 -0.64 20.96
C PRO A 59 -3.50 -1.45 21.12
N SER A 60 -2.79 -1.72 20.02
CA SER A 60 -1.48 -2.40 20.07
C SER A 60 -0.59 -1.68 21.09
N THR A 61 -0.12 -2.42 22.11
CA THR A 61 0.80 -1.93 23.14
C THR A 61 2.20 -1.63 22.60
N ARG A 62 2.45 -1.92 21.33
CA ARG A 62 3.67 -1.51 20.63
C ARG A 62 3.34 -0.34 19.71
N PRO A 63 3.87 0.87 19.97
CA PRO A 63 3.85 1.95 19.00
C PRO A 63 4.46 1.42 17.70
N SER A 64 3.78 1.59 16.57
CA SER A 64 4.44 1.36 15.28
C SER A 64 5.56 2.39 15.18
N THR A 65 6.82 1.96 15.25
CA THR A 65 7.99 2.84 15.08
C THR A 65 8.11 3.18 13.60
N CYS A 66 7.26 4.11 13.19
CA CYS A 66 7.22 4.62 11.85
C CYS A 66 7.48 6.12 11.89
N TYR A 67 8.39 6.58 11.06
CA TYR A 67 8.82 7.96 11.00
C TYR A 67 8.27 8.58 9.71
N PRO A 68 7.29 9.49 9.78
CA PRO A 68 6.83 10.23 8.60
C PRO A 68 7.87 11.29 8.22
N GLY A 69 7.93 11.65 6.95
CA GLY A 69 8.77 12.74 6.47
C GLY A 69 8.89 12.76 4.96
N LYS A 70 9.88 13.49 4.47
CA LYS A 70 10.27 13.55 3.06
C LYS A 70 11.69 13.01 2.90
N ILE A 71 12.01 12.47 1.73
CA ILE A 71 13.37 12.00 1.45
C ILE A 71 14.16 13.17 0.85
N GLU A 72 15.04 13.75 1.66
CA GLU A 72 16.03 14.75 1.25
C GLU A 72 17.26 14.05 0.68
N VAL A 73 17.78 14.57 -0.43
CA VAL A 73 18.97 14.06 -1.11
C VAL A 73 20.10 15.07 -0.93
N ARG A 74 21.26 14.60 -0.45
CA ARG A 74 22.45 15.41 -0.24
C ARG A 74 23.63 14.84 -1.01
N TYR A 75 24.47 15.70 -1.56
CA TYR A 75 25.72 15.27 -2.20
C TYR A 75 26.69 14.73 -1.16
N ASP A 76 27.39 13.65 -1.50
CA ASP A 76 28.37 13.01 -0.60
C ASP A 76 29.59 13.89 -0.32
N PHE A 77 30.06 14.64 -1.33
CA PHE A 77 31.34 15.36 -1.25
C PHE A 77 31.33 16.59 -0.32
N ASP A 78 30.19 17.28 -0.17
CA ASP A 78 30.06 18.52 0.62
C ASP A 78 28.84 18.55 1.56
N GLY A 79 27.95 17.56 1.48
CA GLY A 79 26.71 17.50 2.25
C GLY A 79 25.65 18.53 1.83
N HIS A 80 25.85 19.26 0.72
CA HIS A 80 24.85 20.21 0.23
C HIS A 80 23.58 19.49 -0.24
N VAL A 81 22.44 20.12 0.04
CA VAL A 81 21.12 19.58 -0.34
C VAL A 81 20.95 19.71 -1.86
N ALA A 82 20.82 18.57 -2.52
CA ALA A 82 20.49 18.49 -3.94
C ALA A 82 18.99 18.74 -4.18
N GLY A 83 18.14 18.27 -3.26
CA GLY A 83 16.69 18.45 -3.32
C GLY A 83 15.94 17.36 -2.54
N TYR A 84 14.68 17.13 -2.92
CA TYR A 84 13.85 16.05 -2.37
C TYR A 84 13.49 15.05 -3.47
N VAL A 85 13.21 13.79 -3.11
CA VAL A 85 12.75 12.77 -4.06
C VAL A 85 11.42 13.20 -4.70
N ARG A 86 11.30 12.98 -6.02
CA ARG A 86 10.12 13.33 -6.81
C ARG A 86 8.91 12.43 -6.57
N ASN A 87 7.73 12.99 -6.83
CA ASN A 87 6.45 12.29 -6.78
C ASN A 87 5.67 12.56 -8.09
N TRP A 88 6.00 11.83 -9.16
CA TRP A 88 5.45 12.09 -10.50
C TRP A 88 4.57 10.95 -11.00
N GLU A 89 3.41 11.28 -11.55
CA GLU A 89 2.41 10.30 -12.01
C GLU A 89 2.96 9.30 -13.02
N ASN A 90 3.70 9.79 -14.02
CA ASN A 90 4.23 8.99 -15.14
C ASN A 90 5.74 8.69 -15.05
N GLY A 91 6.42 9.17 -14.00
CA GLY A 91 7.87 9.03 -13.82
C GLY A 91 8.29 8.31 -12.54
N GLY A 92 7.33 7.92 -11.70
CA GLY A 92 7.57 7.31 -10.40
C GLY A 92 8.44 8.22 -9.52
N ILE A 93 9.41 7.60 -8.84
CA ILE A 93 10.24 8.26 -7.82
C ILE A 93 11.72 8.41 -8.22
N SER A 94 12.12 7.98 -9.42
CA SER A 94 13.53 7.90 -9.85
C SER A 94 14.16 9.27 -10.19
N GLY A 95 14.24 10.19 -9.23
CA GLY A 95 14.84 11.51 -9.44
C GLY A 95 14.48 12.55 -8.39
N LEU A 96 14.98 13.77 -8.58
CA LEU A 96 14.70 14.91 -7.73
C LEU A 96 13.45 15.68 -8.17
N ASN A 97 12.78 16.27 -7.19
CA ASN A 97 11.59 17.08 -7.36
C ASN A 97 11.97 18.54 -7.65
N PHE A 98 11.60 19.04 -8.83
CA PHE A 98 11.80 20.44 -9.22
C PHE A 98 10.50 21.25 -9.31
N SER A 99 9.35 20.59 -9.16
CA SER A 99 8.03 21.21 -9.24
C SER A 99 6.99 20.36 -8.52
N GLY A 100 6.00 21.00 -7.88
CA GLY A 100 4.94 20.31 -7.15
C GLY A 100 5.40 19.77 -5.80
N ASP A 101 4.57 18.93 -5.19
CA ASP A 101 4.85 18.38 -3.86
C ASP A 101 5.88 17.24 -3.92
N PRO A 102 6.91 17.25 -3.06
CA PRO A 102 7.87 16.15 -3.00
C PRO A 102 7.21 14.87 -2.45
N LEU A 103 7.91 13.75 -2.60
CA LEU A 103 7.45 12.47 -2.08
C LEU A 103 7.43 12.49 -0.54
N GLU A 104 6.24 12.33 0.03
CA GLU A 104 6.04 12.06 1.44
C GLU A 104 6.06 10.56 1.66
N VAL A 105 6.76 10.15 2.72
CA VAL A 105 6.96 8.75 3.06
C VAL A 105 6.74 8.49 4.53
N LYS A 106 6.58 7.21 4.84
CA LYS A 106 6.62 6.67 6.19
C LYS A 106 7.66 5.56 6.25
N VAL A 107 8.68 5.74 7.07
CA VAL A 107 9.78 4.78 7.29
C VAL A 107 9.43 3.90 8.48
N CYS A 108 9.03 2.66 8.23
CA CYS A 108 8.54 1.72 9.24
C CYS A 108 9.52 0.56 9.42
N LYS A 109 9.80 0.18 10.68
CA LYS A 109 10.56 -1.04 10.94
C LYS A 109 9.81 -2.26 10.39
N THR A 110 10.50 -3.12 9.66
CA THR A 110 9.87 -4.35 9.14
C THR A 110 9.45 -5.26 10.29
N ARG A 111 8.38 -6.05 10.11
CA ARG A 111 7.78 -6.86 11.20
C ARG A 111 8.68 -8.00 11.70
N SER A 112 9.75 -8.33 10.98
CA SER A 112 10.52 -9.56 11.16
C SER A 112 11.75 -9.43 12.07
N TYR A 113 11.76 -8.51 13.04
CA TYR A 113 12.90 -8.27 13.95
C TYR A 113 14.23 -7.99 13.25
N THR A 114 14.20 -7.56 11.99
CA THR A 114 15.42 -7.16 11.29
C THR A 114 15.78 -5.72 11.62
N ASP A 115 17.02 -5.37 11.32
CA ASP A 115 17.56 -4.02 11.23
C ASP A 115 17.05 -3.26 9.98
N ARG A 116 16.13 -3.84 9.21
CA ARG A 116 15.60 -3.29 7.96
C ARG A 116 14.28 -2.54 8.15
N TYR A 117 14.12 -1.51 7.32
CA TYR A 117 12.96 -0.65 7.27
C TYR A 117 12.28 -0.74 5.90
N ASP A 118 10.96 -0.73 5.92
CA ASP A 118 10.14 -0.42 4.76
C ASP A 118 9.98 1.10 4.66
N ILE A 119 10.12 1.64 3.45
CA ILE A 119 9.77 3.03 3.15
C ILE A 119 8.52 2.99 2.27
N ILE A 120 7.45 3.64 2.72
CA ILE A 120 6.14 3.59 2.06
C ILE A 120 5.73 5.01 1.67
N ALA A 121 5.41 5.24 0.41
CA ALA A 121 4.89 6.53 -0.05
C ALA A 121 3.48 6.79 0.52
N THR A 122 3.24 8.01 1.02
CA THR A 122 1.97 8.40 1.67
C THR A 122 1.15 9.40 0.86
N ASN A 123 1.77 10.13 -0.07
CA ASN A 123 1.11 11.06 -0.98
C ASN A 123 1.30 10.67 -2.47
N ALA A 124 1.54 9.38 -2.76
CA ALA A 124 1.86 8.91 -4.10
C ALA A 124 0.82 9.35 -5.14
N VAL A 125 1.27 10.06 -6.18
CA VAL A 125 0.46 10.37 -7.37
C VAL A 125 0.72 9.38 -8.52
N PHE A 126 1.72 8.52 -8.38
CA PHE A 126 1.98 7.40 -9.28
C PHE A 126 1.13 6.17 -8.94
N LYS A 127 0.99 5.26 -9.88
CA LYS A 127 0.23 4.00 -9.69
C LYS A 127 0.98 3.03 -8.75
N PRO A 128 0.27 2.12 -8.05
CA PRO A 128 0.90 1.08 -7.27
C PRO A 128 1.97 0.32 -8.08
N PRO A 129 3.03 -0.17 -7.43
CA PRO A 129 3.18 -0.32 -5.98
C PRO A 129 3.77 0.92 -5.28
N TYR A 130 3.66 0.99 -3.93
CA TYR A 130 3.98 2.19 -3.14
C TYR A 130 5.18 2.07 -2.19
N TYR A 131 5.89 0.95 -2.20
CA TYR A 131 7.13 0.84 -1.43
C TYR A 131 8.26 1.50 -2.21
N VAL A 132 9.21 2.11 -1.51
CA VAL A 132 10.41 2.71 -2.09
C VAL A 132 11.54 1.70 -2.00
N GLY A 133 12.24 1.44 -3.10
CA GLY A 133 13.29 0.44 -3.13
C GLY A 133 14.09 0.46 -4.42
N ALA A 134 14.60 -0.71 -4.78
CA ALA A 134 15.39 -0.96 -5.97
C ALA A 134 14.68 -1.94 -6.90
N GLY A 135 14.82 -1.72 -8.20
CA GLY A 135 14.34 -2.63 -9.22
C GLY A 135 15.39 -2.85 -10.30
N SER A 136 15.43 -4.06 -10.85
CA SER A 136 16.09 -4.36 -12.10
C SER A 136 15.09 -4.96 -13.08
N GLY A 137 15.43 -4.92 -14.38
CA GLY A 137 14.56 -5.42 -15.43
C GLY A 137 14.44 -6.95 -15.43
N THR A 138 14.44 -7.55 -16.61
CA THR A 138 14.27 -9.00 -16.80
C THR A 138 15.46 -9.84 -16.32
N VAL A 139 16.59 -9.20 -16.03
CA VAL A 139 17.77 -9.81 -15.44
C VAL A 139 17.95 -9.24 -14.04
N ALA A 140 18.23 -10.13 -13.08
CA ALA A 140 18.50 -9.71 -11.72
C ALA A 140 19.82 -8.92 -11.70
N GLY A 141 19.74 -7.69 -11.20
CA GLY A 141 20.90 -6.80 -11.13
C GLY A 141 21.98 -7.36 -10.20
N ILE A 142 23.22 -7.31 -10.65
CA ILE A 142 24.39 -7.66 -9.85
C ILE A 142 25.18 -6.38 -9.65
N LEU A 143 25.34 -5.94 -8.41
CA LEU A 143 26.26 -4.86 -8.07
C LEU A 143 27.59 -5.47 -7.63
N ALA A 144 28.70 -4.90 -8.07
CA ALA A 144 30.03 -5.32 -7.67
C ALA A 144 30.99 -4.13 -7.69
N THR A 145 32.02 -4.18 -6.84
CA THR A 145 33.15 -3.25 -6.93
C THR A 145 33.92 -3.53 -8.22
N GLY A 146 34.40 -2.48 -8.91
CA GLY A 146 35.09 -2.66 -10.18
C GLY A 146 34.18 -2.80 -11.41
N ASP A 147 32.85 -2.80 -11.24
CA ASP A 147 31.87 -2.95 -12.33
C ASP A 147 30.99 -1.70 -12.48
N ARG A 148 30.45 -1.49 -13.69
CA ARG A 148 29.54 -0.41 -14.07
C ARG A 148 28.07 -0.83 -13.98
N SER A 149 27.78 -1.94 -13.33
CA SER A 149 26.41 -2.41 -13.15
C SER A 149 25.61 -1.47 -12.23
N SER A 150 24.32 -1.34 -12.52
CA SER A 150 23.39 -0.52 -11.76
C SER A 150 22.04 -1.20 -11.59
N VAL A 151 21.30 -0.78 -10.56
CA VAL A 151 19.89 -1.11 -10.36
C VAL A 151 19.11 0.19 -10.09
N GLY A 152 17.90 0.30 -10.63
CA GLY A 152 17.15 1.55 -10.59
C GLY A 152 16.54 1.83 -9.22
N PHE A 153 16.51 3.10 -8.79
CA PHE A 153 15.71 3.52 -7.64
C PHE A 153 14.26 3.70 -8.09
N SER A 154 13.34 2.95 -7.51
CA SER A 154 11.97 2.91 -8.01
C SER A 154 10.95 2.59 -6.93
N ASN A 155 9.68 2.78 -7.27
CA ASN A 155 8.58 2.26 -6.49
C ASN A 155 8.41 0.76 -6.80
N THR A 156 8.34 -0.05 -5.75
CA THR A 156 8.48 -1.52 -5.81
C THR A 156 7.35 -2.21 -5.05
N PRO A 157 7.01 -3.46 -5.40
CA PRO A 157 6.17 -4.30 -4.53
C PRO A 157 6.91 -4.56 -3.21
N GLN A 158 6.17 -4.91 -2.15
CA GLN A 158 6.82 -5.33 -0.92
C GLN A 158 7.57 -6.64 -1.13
N THR A 159 8.78 -6.74 -0.58
CA THR A 159 9.65 -7.92 -0.65
C THR A 159 10.17 -8.27 0.74
N PRO A 160 10.59 -9.53 0.97
CA PRO A 160 11.15 -9.93 2.26
C PRO A 160 12.45 -9.18 2.59
N PRO A 161 12.67 -8.75 3.85
CA PRO A 161 13.95 -8.16 4.25
C PRO A 161 15.06 -9.20 4.22
N ASN A 162 16.28 -8.76 3.91
CA ASN A 162 17.49 -9.58 3.90
C ASN A 162 17.44 -10.80 2.94
N ALA A 163 16.60 -10.74 1.91
CA ALA A 163 16.51 -11.76 0.86
C ALA A 163 17.07 -11.22 -0.47
N PRO A 164 17.51 -12.09 -1.39
CA PRO A 164 17.81 -11.68 -2.76
C PRO A 164 16.58 -11.09 -3.49
N PRO A 165 16.77 -10.50 -4.68
CA PRO A 165 15.71 -9.80 -5.40
C PRO A 165 14.57 -10.74 -5.75
N THR A 166 13.34 -10.30 -5.51
CA THR A 166 12.13 -11.08 -5.77
C THR A 166 11.65 -10.83 -7.20
N LEU A 167 11.44 -11.89 -7.98
CA LEU A 167 10.86 -11.81 -9.32
C LEU A 167 9.35 -11.56 -9.23
N VAL A 168 8.89 -10.40 -9.71
CA VAL A 168 7.48 -10.03 -9.78
C VAL A 168 7.17 -9.54 -11.19
N ASN A 169 6.21 -10.19 -11.86
CA ASN A 169 5.79 -9.85 -13.23
C ASN A 169 6.95 -9.73 -14.23
N GLY A 170 7.98 -10.58 -14.10
CA GLY A 170 9.13 -10.61 -15.00
C GLY A 170 10.25 -9.61 -14.68
N ASN A 171 10.13 -8.80 -13.62
CA ASN A 171 11.17 -7.89 -13.14
C ASN A 171 11.60 -8.25 -11.72
N TYR A 172 12.84 -7.92 -11.35
CA TYR A 172 13.36 -8.19 -10.01
C TYR A 172 13.29 -6.95 -9.13
N TYR A 173 12.86 -7.12 -7.89
CA TYR A 173 12.68 -6.01 -6.96
C TYR A 173 13.22 -6.33 -5.57
N GLU A 174 13.64 -5.28 -4.86
CA GLU A 174 13.85 -5.26 -3.42
C GLU A 174 13.32 -3.95 -2.82
N SER A 175 12.46 -4.05 -1.81
CA SER A 175 11.86 -2.92 -1.09
C SER A 175 12.45 -2.73 0.31
N ALA A 176 12.88 -3.82 0.95
CA ALA A 176 13.33 -3.84 2.33
C ALA A 176 14.87 -3.76 2.45
N ILE A 177 15.48 -2.90 1.63
CA ILE A 177 16.93 -2.68 1.55
C ILE A 177 17.42 -1.64 2.56
N TRP A 178 16.51 -0.89 3.19
CA TRP A 178 16.85 0.30 3.94
C TRP A 178 17.23 0.00 5.38
N SER A 179 18.27 0.68 5.85
CA SER A 179 18.53 0.92 7.27
C SER A 179 18.25 2.38 7.59
N TYR A 180 17.89 2.69 8.84
CA TYR A 180 17.54 4.05 9.26
C TYR A 180 18.28 4.42 10.55
N ASN A 181 19.10 5.45 10.49
CA ASN A 181 19.73 6.04 11.67
C ASN A 181 18.80 7.11 12.25
N SER A 182 18.16 6.82 13.38
CA SER A 182 17.20 7.74 14.00
C SER A 182 17.82 9.03 14.54
N SER A 183 19.15 9.06 14.75
CA SER A 183 19.88 10.23 15.26
C SER A 183 20.26 11.19 14.13
N THR A 184 20.85 10.67 13.05
CA THR A 184 21.26 11.49 11.89
C THR A 184 20.14 11.67 10.86
N LYS A 185 19.07 10.87 10.97
CA LYS A 185 17.98 10.73 10.00
C LYS A 185 18.40 10.12 8.67
N GLU A 186 19.61 9.59 8.56
CA GLU A 186 20.13 8.99 7.33
C GLU A 186 19.43 7.66 7.00
N LEU A 187 19.19 7.46 5.71
CA LEU A 187 18.64 6.25 5.11
C LEU A 187 19.72 5.60 4.24
N SER A 188 20.22 4.44 4.65
CA SER A 188 21.30 3.75 3.95
C SER A 188 20.78 2.46 3.31
N PRO A 189 20.88 2.30 1.97
CA PRO A 189 20.44 1.11 1.26
C PRO A 189 21.48 -0.03 1.36
N GLN A 190 21.02 -1.26 1.18
CA GLN A 190 21.87 -2.42 0.94
C GLN A 190 21.18 -3.35 -0.05
N TRP A 191 21.65 -3.37 -1.30
CA TRP A 191 21.22 -4.35 -2.28
C TRP A 191 21.80 -5.73 -1.94
N ILE A 192 21.05 -6.79 -2.23
CA ILE A 192 21.50 -8.17 -2.07
C ILE A 192 21.52 -8.79 -3.46
N ASN A 193 22.68 -9.21 -3.93
CA ASN A 193 22.78 -9.85 -5.23
C ASN A 193 22.02 -11.21 -5.24
N PRO A 194 21.69 -11.75 -6.42
CA PRO A 194 21.05 -13.05 -6.56
C PRO A 194 21.78 -14.22 -5.90
N ASP A 195 23.11 -14.11 -5.79
CA ASP A 195 23.98 -15.08 -5.10
C ASP A 195 24.02 -14.91 -3.57
N GLY A 196 23.29 -13.93 -3.03
CA GLY A 196 23.24 -13.57 -1.62
C GLY A 196 24.37 -12.65 -1.15
N SER A 197 25.30 -12.27 -2.03
CA SER A 197 26.36 -11.32 -1.69
C SER A 197 25.79 -9.92 -1.43
N LYS A 198 26.48 -9.15 -0.58
CA LYS A 198 26.07 -7.82 -0.11
C LYS A 198 27.13 -6.79 -0.49
N PRO A 199 27.20 -6.39 -1.77
CA PRO A 199 28.21 -5.44 -2.24
C PRO A 199 27.99 -4.05 -1.60
N SER A 200 29.00 -3.18 -1.71
CA SER A 200 28.77 -1.75 -1.44
C SER A 200 27.61 -1.26 -2.31
N THR A 201 26.67 -0.51 -1.73
CA THR A 201 25.50 0.02 -2.44
C THR A 201 25.52 1.53 -2.31
N VAL A 202 25.93 2.21 -3.37
CA VAL A 202 26.02 3.67 -3.43
C VAL A 202 24.78 4.21 -4.14
N ILE A 203 24.13 5.22 -3.57
CA ILE A 203 23.09 5.96 -4.29
C ILE A 203 23.78 6.95 -5.23
N ALA A 204 23.49 6.83 -6.51
CA ALA A 204 24.00 7.67 -7.57
C ALA A 204 22.91 8.59 -8.10
N TYR A 205 23.29 9.83 -8.43
CA TYR A 205 22.42 10.80 -9.08
C TYR A 205 23.04 11.33 -10.36
N ASP A 206 22.38 11.11 -11.51
CA ASP A 206 22.72 11.79 -12.77
C ASP A 206 21.79 13.01 -12.94
N ILE A 207 22.36 14.20 -12.73
CA ILE A 207 21.63 15.47 -12.83
C ILE A 207 21.08 15.75 -14.22
N ARG A 208 21.72 15.22 -15.28
CA ARG A 208 21.31 15.48 -16.68
C ARG A 208 20.08 14.66 -17.05
N ALA A 209 20.00 13.44 -16.51
CA ALA A 209 18.85 12.57 -16.66
C ALA A 209 17.75 12.82 -15.60
N ASN A 210 18.10 13.57 -14.53
CA ASN A 210 17.34 13.63 -13.30
C ASN A 210 16.94 12.23 -12.81
N ASP A 211 17.94 11.37 -12.66
CA ASP A 211 17.74 9.96 -12.35
C ASP A 211 18.53 9.53 -11.11
N LEU A 212 17.84 8.84 -10.22
CA LEU A 212 18.41 8.23 -9.01
C LEU A 212 18.53 6.73 -9.25
N PHE A 213 19.65 6.13 -8.89
CA PHE A 213 19.87 4.70 -9.05
C PHE A 213 20.94 4.23 -8.06
N PHE A 214 21.19 2.92 -8.02
CA PHE A 214 22.20 2.32 -7.17
C PHE A 214 23.32 1.71 -8.00
N VAL A 215 24.56 1.85 -7.53
CA VAL A 215 25.76 1.27 -8.14
C VAL A 215 26.63 0.58 -7.10
N GLY A 216 27.45 -0.37 -7.55
CA GLY A 216 28.49 -0.98 -6.72
C GLY A 216 29.75 -0.12 -6.60
N ASP A 217 30.04 0.69 -7.63
CA ASP A 217 31.23 1.51 -7.74
C ASP A 217 30.97 2.76 -8.62
N ILE A 218 30.82 3.92 -7.97
CA ILE A 218 30.55 5.19 -8.67
C ILE A 218 31.73 5.63 -9.55
N SER A 219 32.97 5.25 -9.18
CA SER A 219 34.15 5.61 -9.95
C SER A 219 34.16 4.89 -11.30
N GLN A 220 33.85 3.60 -11.30
CA GLN A 220 33.77 2.79 -12.51
C GLN A 220 32.60 3.20 -13.39
N TRP A 221 31.44 3.48 -12.79
CA TRP A 221 30.28 3.98 -13.53
C TRP A 221 30.65 5.17 -14.44
N ASN A 222 31.46 6.10 -13.92
CA ASN A 222 31.86 7.33 -14.60
C ASN A 222 33.00 7.18 -15.64
N VAL A 223 33.65 6.01 -15.78
CA VAL A 223 34.81 5.83 -16.69
C VAL A 223 34.48 6.03 -18.17
N SER A 224 33.24 5.81 -18.61
CA SER A 224 32.87 5.94 -20.05
C SER A 224 32.04 7.18 -20.39
N GLY A 225 32.26 8.29 -19.68
CA GLY A 225 31.57 9.56 -19.96
C GLY A 225 30.12 9.62 -19.44
N SER A 226 29.73 8.65 -18.61
CA SER A 226 28.61 8.85 -17.67
C SER A 226 29.06 9.80 -16.57
N PHE A 227 28.15 10.64 -16.06
CA PHE A 227 28.43 11.56 -14.98
C PHE A 227 27.32 11.45 -13.95
N ALA A 228 27.59 10.68 -12.90
CA ALA A 228 26.75 10.64 -11.72
C ALA A 228 27.57 10.97 -10.47
N SER A 229 26.92 11.61 -9.52
CA SER A 229 27.48 11.93 -8.21
C SER A 229 26.95 10.94 -7.17
N ALA A 230 27.79 10.55 -6.22
CA ALA A 230 27.32 9.85 -5.02
C ALA A 230 26.48 10.81 -4.16
N VAL A 231 25.37 10.30 -3.64
CA VAL A 231 24.44 11.05 -2.79
C VAL A 231 24.01 10.20 -1.59
N HIS A 232 23.49 10.87 -0.57
CA HIS A 232 22.90 10.27 0.63
C HIS A 232 21.46 10.70 0.81
N PHE A 233 20.65 9.82 1.39
CA PHE A 233 19.26 10.09 1.70
C PHE A 233 19.06 10.37 3.18
N TYR A 234 18.23 11.36 3.48
CA TYR A 234 17.86 11.74 4.83
C TYR A 234 16.35 11.88 4.93
N LEU A 235 15.79 11.49 6.08
CA LEU A 235 14.39 11.74 6.40
C LEU A 235 14.25 13.14 7.02
N ALA A 236 13.63 14.07 6.29
CA ALA A 236 13.35 15.44 6.70
C ALA A 236 11.90 15.63 7.18
#